data_AF-P79265-F1
#
_entry.id   AF-P79265-F1
#
_cell.length_a   1.000
_cell.length_b   1.000
_cell.length_c   1.000
_cell.angle_alpha   90.00
_cell.angle_beta   90.00
_cell.angle_gamma   90.00
#
_symmetry.space_group_name_H-M   'P 1'
#
loop_
_entity.id
_entity.type
_entity.pdbx_description
1 polymer ?
#
loop_
_entity_poly.entity_id
_entity_poly.type
_entity_poly.pdbx_seq_one_letter_code
_entity_poly.pdbx_strand_id
1 'polypeptide(L)'
;ENFNANHALSGLERDGLALNLTLRQLDQHLDLLKHSNFLGAYDSIRQAYSQSAEAERRANTSALAVPSPVSNSAETRRRTEALMAAQREDFNRKHLANQQALGELSARTHTLSLTSINELVCGAPGDAPCSTSPCGGAACRDEDGQPPCGGLGCTGAAATADLALGRARHTQAELQRALVEGGGLLSRVAETRRQAGEAQQRAQAALDKANA
;
A
#
# COMPACT_ATOMS: atom_id res chain seq x y z
N GLU A 1 -112.79 27.63 38.48
CA GLU A 1 -111.87 28.75 38.14
C GLU A 1 -110.41 28.51 38.59
N ASN A 2 -110.14 27.87 39.73
CA ASN A 2 -108.77 27.67 40.24
C ASN A 2 -107.83 26.73 39.43
N PHE A 3 -108.35 25.70 38.75
CA PHE A 3 -107.51 24.74 37.99
C PHE A 3 -106.75 25.40 36.83
N ASN A 4 -107.41 26.32 36.12
CA ASN A 4 -106.80 27.03 34.99
C ASN A 4 -105.69 27.98 35.46
N ALA A 5 -105.87 28.63 36.62
CA ALA A 5 -104.85 29.51 37.20
C ALA A 5 -103.62 28.72 37.68
N ASN A 6 -103.82 27.57 38.32
CA ASN A 6 -102.72 26.73 38.80
C ASN A 6 -101.93 26.10 37.65
N HIS A 7 -102.62 25.64 36.59
CA HIS A 7 -101.97 25.14 35.39
C HIS A 7 -101.16 26.23 34.68
N ALA A 8 -101.67 27.46 34.62
CA ALA A 8 -100.94 28.61 34.08
C ALA A 8 -99.70 28.95 34.92
N LEU A 9 -99.78 28.85 36.25
CA LEU A 9 -98.65 29.08 37.16
C LEU A 9 -97.55 28.01 37.01
N SER A 10 -97.90 26.72 36.94
CA SER A 10 -96.93 25.64 36.71
C SER A 10 -96.35 25.64 35.28
N GLY A 11 -97.06 26.23 34.32
CA GLY A 11 -96.51 26.56 33.00
C GLY A 11 -95.45 27.66 33.11
N LEU A 12 -95.80 28.76 33.78
CA LEU A 12 -94.92 29.90 33.99
C LEU A 12 -93.65 29.53 34.78
N GLU A 13 -93.74 28.64 35.77
CA GLU A 13 -92.57 28.14 36.51
C GLU A 13 -91.62 27.32 35.63
N ARG A 14 -92.16 26.44 34.77
CA ARG A 14 -91.35 25.66 33.82
C ARG A 14 -90.68 26.57 32.79
N ASP A 15 -91.42 27.55 32.28
CA ASP A 15 -90.88 28.54 31.35
C ASP A 15 -89.80 29.39 32.03
N GLY A 16 -89.98 29.74 33.31
CA GLY A 16 -88.98 30.44 34.12
C GLY A 16 -87.70 29.62 34.35
N LEU A 17 -87.83 28.32 34.61
CA LEU A 17 -86.69 27.41 34.73
C LEU A 17 -85.96 27.22 33.39
N ALA A 18 -86.71 27.04 32.30
CA ALA A 18 -86.14 26.94 30.97
C ALA A 18 -85.37 28.21 30.59
N LEU A 19 -85.95 29.39 30.86
CA LEU A 19 -85.30 30.68 30.62
C LEU A 19 -84.00 30.83 31.43
N ASN A 20 -83.99 30.44 32.70
CA ASN A 20 -82.79 30.49 33.55
C ASN A 20 -81.66 29.59 33.02
N LEU A 21 -81.99 28.40 32.52
CA LEU A 21 -81.00 27.52 31.88
C LEU A 21 -80.44 28.13 30.59
N THR A 22 -81.30 28.71 29.74
CA THR A 22 -80.87 29.40 28.52
C THR A 22 -79.98 30.61 28.84
N LEU A 23 -80.30 31.38 29.88
CA LEU A 23 -79.48 32.51 30.32
C LEU A 23 -78.09 32.05 30.77
N ARG A 24 -77.98 30.97 31.54
CA ARG A 24 -76.68 30.41 31.95
C ARG A 24 -75.86 29.91 30.76
N GLN A 25 -76.50 29.28 29.79
CA GLN A 25 -75.83 28.82 28.58
C GLN A 25 -75.31 30.00 27.74
N LEU A 26 -76.11 31.07 27.63
CA LEU A 26 -75.71 32.28 26.91
C LEU A 26 -74.56 33.00 27.62
N ASP A 27 -74.58 33.05 28.95
CA ASP A 27 -73.50 33.61 29.78
C ASP A 27 -72.17 32.86 29.55
N GLN A 28 -72.20 31.52 29.55
CA GLN A 28 -71.03 30.70 29.23
C GLN A 28 -70.50 30.93 27.81
N HIS A 29 -71.39 31.04 26.82
CA HIS A 29 -70.98 31.34 25.45
C HIS A 29 -70.37 32.74 25.31
N LEU A 30 -70.92 33.73 26.02
CA LEU A 30 -70.36 35.08 26.06
C LEU A 30 -68.98 35.11 26.73
N ASP A 31 -68.79 34.36 27.80
CA ASP A 31 -67.51 34.28 28.49
C ASP A 31 -66.42 33.65 27.59
N LEU A 32 -66.78 32.59 26.85
CA LEU A 32 -65.90 31.99 25.83
C LEU A 32 -65.56 32.99 24.72
N LEU A 33 -66.54 33.72 24.19
CA LEU A 33 -66.31 34.72 23.14
C LEU A 33 -65.43 35.88 23.63
N LYS A 34 -65.66 36.34 24.87
CA LYS A 34 -64.90 37.42 25.50
C LYS A 34 -63.43 37.05 25.69
N HIS A 35 -63.13 35.79 26.02
CA HIS A 35 -61.77 35.31 26.25
C HIS A 35 -61.10 34.74 24.98
N SER A 36 -61.84 34.57 23.88
CA SER A 36 -61.29 34.06 22.63
C SER A 36 -60.63 35.16 21.79
N ASN A 37 -59.38 34.94 21.39
CA ASN A 37 -58.65 35.88 20.53
C ASN A 37 -58.85 35.56 19.03
N PHE A 38 -60.07 35.76 18.54
CA PHE A 38 -60.40 35.48 17.13
C PHE A 38 -59.58 36.32 16.14
N LEU A 39 -59.32 37.59 16.47
CA LEU A 39 -58.53 38.47 15.61
C LEU A 39 -57.07 38.01 15.52
N GLY A 40 -56.46 37.64 16.65
CA GLY A 40 -55.10 37.09 16.66
C GLY A 40 -54.99 35.74 15.93
N ALA A 41 -55.98 34.87 16.05
CA ALA A 41 -56.04 33.63 15.28
C ALA A 41 -56.16 33.89 13.77
N TYR A 42 -57.04 34.82 13.37
CA TYR A 42 -57.20 35.22 11.98
C TYR A 42 -55.91 35.82 11.40
N ASP A 43 -55.24 36.71 12.13
CA ASP A 43 -53.98 37.31 11.70
C ASP A 43 -52.88 36.25 11.54
N SER A 44 -52.81 35.29 12.48
CA SER A 44 -51.87 34.16 12.41
C SER A 44 -52.12 33.28 11.17
N ILE A 45 -53.39 32.97 10.87
CA ILE A 45 -53.77 32.20 9.68
C ILE A 45 -53.39 32.95 8.41
N ARG A 46 -53.68 34.25 8.34
CA ARG A 46 -53.34 35.08 7.18
C ARG A 46 -51.82 35.15 6.96
N GLN A 47 -51.04 35.27 8.04
CA GLN A 47 -49.59 35.25 7.98
C GLN A 47 -49.04 33.89 7.52
N ALA A 48 -49.55 32.78 8.06
CA ALA A 48 -49.14 31.45 7.64
C ALA A 48 -49.44 31.20 6.15
N TYR A 49 -50.60 31.67 5.68
CA TYR A 49 -50.97 31.60 4.27
C TYR A 49 -50.00 32.39 3.38
N SER A 50 -49.65 33.63 3.74
CA SER A 50 -48.74 34.44 2.93
C SER A 50 -47.33 33.82 2.85
N GLN A 51 -46.84 33.28 3.96
CA GLN A 51 -45.56 32.57 4.02
C GLN A 51 -45.59 31.28 3.17
N SER A 52 -46.68 30.51 3.24
CA SER A 52 -46.86 29.31 2.43
C SER A 52 -46.88 29.62 0.94
N ALA A 53 -47.63 30.65 0.53
CA ALA A 53 -47.70 31.07 -0.87
C ALA A 53 -46.36 31.61 -1.40
N GLU A 54 -45.54 32.22 -0.56
CA GLU A 54 -44.18 32.62 -0.95
C GLU A 54 -43.25 31.41 -1.07
N ALA A 55 -43.32 30.47 -0.13
CA ALA A 55 -42.55 29.23 -0.17
C ALA A 55 -42.88 28.40 -1.42
N GLU A 56 -44.16 28.29 -1.77
CA GLU A 56 -44.62 27.63 -3.00
C GLU A 56 -44.04 28.33 -4.24
N ARG A 57 -44.14 29.66 -4.32
CA ARG A 57 -43.57 30.41 -5.46
C ARG A 57 -42.07 30.19 -5.60
N ARG A 58 -41.31 30.19 -4.49
CA ARG A 58 -39.87 29.90 -4.51
C ARG A 58 -39.57 28.47 -4.95
N ALA A 59 -40.33 27.49 -4.46
CA ALA A 59 -40.19 26.09 -4.85
C ALA A 59 -40.48 25.90 -6.35
N ASN A 60 -41.58 26.47 -6.84
CA ASN A 60 -41.98 26.40 -8.24
C ASN A 60 -40.95 27.08 -9.15
N THR A 61 -40.43 28.24 -8.76
CA THR A 61 -39.36 28.92 -9.51
C THR A 61 -38.07 28.10 -9.54
N SER A 62 -37.77 27.38 -8.47
CA SER A 62 -36.53 26.60 -8.36
C SER A 62 -36.60 25.25 -9.08
N ALA A 63 -37.79 24.65 -9.15
CA ALA A 63 -37.97 23.27 -9.63
C ALA A 63 -38.75 23.15 -10.94
N LEU A 64 -39.75 24.00 -11.17
CA LEU A 64 -40.69 23.87 -12.30
C LEU A 64 -40.43 24.89 -13.42
N ALA A 65 -39.91 26.07 -13.09
CA ALA A 65 -39.60 27.08 -14.09
C ALA A 65 -38.47 26.61 -15.03
N VAL A 66 -38.46 27.16 -16.24
CA VAL A 66 -37.37 26.95 -17.21
C VAL A 66 -36.95 28.32 -17.77
N PRO A 67 -35.71 28.76 -17.53
CA PRO A 67 -34.65 28.07 -16.79
C PRO A 67 -34.85 28.13 -15.26
N SER A 68 -34.42 27.09 -14.56
CA SER A 68 -34.34 26.98 -13.10
C SER A 68 -33.07 26.24 -12.67
N PRO A 69 -32.66 26.31 -11.40
CA PRO A 69 -31.54 25.51 -10.88
C PRO A 69 -31.66 24.01 -11.21
N VAL A 70 -32.87 23.44 -11.11
CA VAL A 70 -33.11 22.02 -11.43
C VAL A 70 -32.97 21.76 -12.93
N SER A 71 -33.54 22.60 -13.80
CA SER A 71 -33.42 22.41 -15.25
C SER A 71 -31.96 22.54 -15.73
N ASN A 72 -31.22 23.50 -15.17
CA ASN A 72 -29.81 23.75 -15.50
C ASN A 72 -28.92 22.60 -15.01
N SER A 73 -29.20 22.05 -13.82
CA SER A 73 -28.52 20.86 -13.31
C SER A 73 -28.77 19.65 -14.22
N ALA A 74 -30.02 19.43 -14.66
CA ALA A 74 -30.36 18.34 -15.56
C ALA A 74 -29.70 18.50 -16.94
N GLU A 75 -29.60 19.71 -17.47
CA GLU A 75 -28.87 19.99 -18.71
C GLU A 75 -27.37 19.73 -18.56
N THR A 76 -26.76 20.23 -17.49
CA THR A 76 -25.33 20.00 -17.20
C THR A 76 -25.03 18.51 -17.09
N ARG A 77 -25.87 17.75 -16.37
CA ARG A 77 -25.74 16.29 -16.28
C ARG A 77 -25.74 15.64 -17.66
N ARG A 78 -26.73 15.95 -18.50
CA ARG A 78 -26.83 15.39 -19.86
C ARG A 78 -25.61 15.71 -20.72
N ARG A 79 -25.09 16.94 -20.63
CA ARG A 79 -23.87 17.34 -21.35
C ARG A 79 -22.65 16.54 -20.87
N THR A 80 -22.49 16.36 -19.56
CA THR A 80 -21.40 15.56 -19.00
C THR A 80 -21.51 14.09 -19.40
N GLU A 81 -22.70 13.50 -19.34
CA GLU A 81 -22.95 12.11 -19.77
C GLU A 81 -22.62 11.91 -21.25
N ALA A 82 -23.00 12.86 -22.11
CA ALA A 82 -22.67 12.81 -23.54
C ALA A 82 -21.15 12.89 -23.78
N LEU A 83 -20.44 13.77 -23.07
CA LEU A 83 -18.98 13.87 -23.15
C LEU A 83 -18.29 12.58 -22.67
N MET A 84 -18.75 12.00 -21.55
CA MET A 84 -18.23 10.74 -21.03
C MET A 84 -18.47 9.60 -22.01
N ALA A 85 -19.67 9.51 -22.60
CA ALA A 85 -19.99 8.50 -23.60
C ALA A 85 -19.12 8.62 -24.85
N ALA A 86 -18.93 9.86 -25.36
CA ALA A 86 -18.09 10.12 -26.52
C ALA A 86 -16.61 9.74 -26.30
N GLN A 87 -16.08 9.95 -25.08
CA GLN A 87 -14.68 9.65 -24.74
C GLN A 87 -14.47 8.20 -24.27
N ARG A 88 -15.53 7.43 -24.04
CA ARG A 88 -15.47 6.11 -23.39
C ARG A 88 -14.58 5.13 -24.14
N GLU A 89 -14.75 5.04 -25.46
CA GLU A 89 -14.01 4.09 -26.29
C GLU A 89 -12.51 4.44 -26.33
N ASP A 90 -12.18 5.71 -26.58
CA ASP A 90 -10.80 6.19 -26.61
C ASP A 90 -10.09 6.00 -25.26
N PHE A 91 -10.80 6.27 -24.15
CA PHE A 91 -10.29 6.01 -22.80
C PHE A 91 -10.01 4.52 -22.60
N ASN A 92 -10.97 3.65 -22.91
CA ASN A 92 -10.80 2.20 -22.76
C ASN A 92 -9.67 1.66 -23.62
N ARG A 93 -9.55 2.14 -24.88
CA ARG A 93 -8.46 1.75 -25.79
C ARG A 93 -7.09 2.13 -25.22
N LYS A 94 -6.93 3.38 -24.77
CA LYS A 94 -5.68 3.84 -24.14
C LYS A 94 -5.39 3.10 -22.85
N HIS A 95 -6.41 2.85 -22.04
CA HIS A 95 -6.26 2.10 -20.79
C HIS A 95 -5.74 0.68 -21.05
N LEU A 96 -6.34 -0.04 -22.00
CA LEU A 96 -5.90 -1.38 -22.37
C LEU A 96 -4.48 -1.38 -22.95
N ALA A 97 -4.17 -0.43 -23.83
CA ALA A 97 -2.83 -0.29 -24.40
C ALA A 97 -1.78 -0.03 -23.30
N ASN A 98 -2.08 0.83 -22.33
CA ASN A 98 -1.20 1.10 -21.19
C ASN A 98 -1.02 -0.14 -20.31
N GLN A 99 -2.09 -0.89 -20.03
CA GLN A 99 -2.01 -2.14 -19.27
C GLN A 99 -1.11 -3.17 -19.98
N GLN A 100 -1.26 -3.32 -21.30
CA GLN A 100 -0.41 -4.20 -22.10
C GLN A 100 1.05 -3.74 -22.08
N ALA A 101 1.31 -2.45 -22.29
CA ALA A 101 2.65 -1.89 -22.26
C ALA A 101 3.32 -2.06 -20.88
N LEU A 102 2.58 -1.87 -19.79
CA LEU A 102 3.07 -2.12 -18.43
C LEU A 102 3.37 -3.60 -18.20
N GLY A 103 2.53 -4.50 -18.68
CA GLY A 103 2.76 -5.94 -18.62
C GLY A 103 4.02 -6.36 -19.38
N GLU A 104 4.19 -5.83 -20.60
CA GLU A 104 5.40 -6.07 -21.40
C GLU A 104 6.66 -5.51 -20.74
N LEU A 105 6.59 -4.29 -20.20
CA LEU A 105 7.70 -3.67 -19.49
C LEU A 105 8.08 -4.46 -18.24
N SER A 106 7.11 -4.95 -17.48
CA SER A 106 7.35 -5.82 -16.32
C SER A 106 8.05 -7.12 -16.75
N ALA A 107 7.56 -7.79 -17.80
CA ALA A 107 8.19 -9.02 -18.31
C ALA A 107 9.63 -8.76 -18.78
N ARG A 108 9.88 -7.68 -19.54
CA ARG A 108 11.23 -7.26 -19.95
C ARG A 108 12.12 -6.98 -18.75
N THR A 109 11.60 -6.30 -17.72
CA THR A 109 12.36 -6.01 -16.49
C THR A 109 12.75 -7.29 -15.76
N HIS A 110 11.85 -8.27 -15.69
CA HIS A 110 12.17 -9.60 -15.15
C HIS A 110 13.26 -10.32 -15.94
N THR A 111 13.27 -10.23 -17.28
CA THR A 111 14.37 -10.82 -18.09
C THR A 111 15.73 -10.15 -17.87
N LEU A 112 15.74 -8.91 -17.39
CA LEU A 112 16.95 -8.16 -17.05
C LEU A 112 17.36 -8.34 -15.58
N SER A 113 16.61 -9.13 -14.80
CA SER A 113 16.94 -9.39 -13.40
C SER A 113 18.28 -10.10 -13.29
N LEU A 114 19.21 -9.47 -12.57
CA LEU A 114 20.51 -10.05 -12.24
C LEU A 114 20.48 -10.88 -10.97
N THR A 115 19.32 -11.07 -10.34
CA THR A 115 19.21 -11.73 -9.02
C THR A 115 19.80 -13.13 -9.06
N SER A 116 19.42 -13.96 -10.04
CA SER A 116 19.94 -15.33 -10.18
C SER A 116 21.42 -15.37 -10.58
N ILE A 117 21.86 -14.45 -11.44
CA ILE A 117 23.28 -14.36 -11.83
C ILE A 117 24.12 -13.96 -10.62
N ASN A 118 23.64 -13.01 -9.83
CA ASN A 118 24.32 -12.56 -8.62
C ASN A 118 24.41 -13.67 -7.58
N GLU A 119 23.35 -14.47 -7.42
CA GLU A 119 23.37 -15.64 -6.55
C GLU A 119 24.42 -16.67 -6.98
N LEU A 120 24.52 -16.96 -8.29
CA LEU A 120 25.54 -17.86 -8.82
C LEU A 120 26.97 -17.32 -8.66
N VAL A 121 27.18 -16.02 -8.89
CA VAL A 121 28.52 -15.41 -8.91
C VAL A 121 29.00 -15.03 -7.51
N CYS A 122 28.14 -14.38 -6.72
CA CYS A 122 28.47 -13.84 -5.41
C CYS A 122 27.98 -14.72 -4.25
N GLY A 123 27.04 -15.65 -4.47
CA GLY A 123 26.51 -16.53 -3.42
C GLY A 123 25.36 -15.93 -2.63
N ALA A 124 24.80 -14.80 -3.07
CA ALA A 124 23.61 -14.17 -2.48
C ALA A 124 22.73 -13.52 -3.55
N PRO A 125 21.41 -13.44 -3.33
CA PRO A 125 20.50 -12.68 -4.19
C PRO A 125 20.95 -11.21 -4.32
N GLY A 126 20.93 -10.68 -5.56
CA GLY A 126 21.38 -9.32 -5.88
C GLY A 126 20.33 -8.22 -5.70
N ASP A 127 19.17 -8.54 -5.12
CA ASP A 127 18.04 -7.65 -4.89
C ASP A 127 18.09 -6.95 -3.52
N ALA A 128 18.89 -7.47 -2.58
CA ALA A 128 19.12 -6.82 -1.30
C ALA A 128 20.02 -5.57 -1.46
N PRO A 129 19.74 -4.47 -0.73
CA PRO A 129 20.63 -3.32 -0.67
C PRO A 129 22.06 -3.69 -0.28
N CYS A 130 23.05 -2.97 -0.83
CA CYS A 130 24.47 -3.24 -0.55
C CYS A 130 24.81 -3.18 0.95
N SER A 131 24.13 -2.34 1.72
CA SER A 131 24.33 -2.19 3.17
C SER A 131 23.88 -3.40 4.00
N THR A 132 23.03 -4.26 3.44
CA THR A 132 22.43 -5.40 4.14
C THR A 132 22.78 -6.74 3.53
N SER A 133 23.33 -6.77 2.32
CA SER A 133 23.68 -8.00 1.63
C SER A 133 25.07 -8.49 2.07
N PRO A 134 25.20 -9.68 2.69
CA PRO A 134 26.47 -10.17 3.24
C PRO A 134 27.54 -10.41 2.17
N CYS A 135 27.13 -10.74 0.94
CA CYS A 135 28.03 -10.93 -0.20
C CYS A 135 27.90 -9.83 -1.26
N GLY A 136 27.03 -8.85 -1.01
CA GLY A 136 26.69 -7.79 -1.95
C GLY A 136 26.12 -8.26 -3.28
N GLY A 137 25.89 -7.27 -4.13
CA GLY A 137 25.71 -7.43 -5.56
C GLY A 137 27.01 -7.20 -6.33
N ALA A 138 27.07 -7.61 -7.60
CA ALA A 138 28.21 -7.36 -8.49
C ALA A 138 28.62 -5.87 -8.60
N ALA A 139 27.70 -4.94 -8.35
CA ALA A 139 27.94 -3.50 -8.35
C ALA A 139 28.17 -2.90 -6.95
N CYS A 140 28.03 -3.68 -5.88
CA CYS A 140 28.22 -3.19 -4.52
C CYS A 140 29.70 -2.98 -4.19
N ARG A 141 29.94 -2.04 -3.29
CA ARG A 141 31.24 -1.75 -2.70
C ARG A 141 31.09 -1.74 -1.18
N ASP A 142 32.11 -2.24 -0.49
CA ASP A 142 32.24 -2.10 0.96
C ASP A 142 32.79 -0.71 1.34
N GLU A 143 32.97 -0.49 2.64
CA GLU A 143 33.49 0.75 3.21
C GLU A 143 34.91 1.11 2.71
N ASP A 144 35.68 0.11 2.28
CA ASP A 144 37.03 0.26 1.73
C ASP A 144 37.02 0.43 0.18
N GLY A 145 35.83 0.46 -0.42
CA GLY A 145 35.66 0.57 -1.87
C GLY A 145 35.97 -0.73 -2.63
N GLN A 146 36.14 -1.86 -1.94
CA GLN A 146 36.36 -3.18 -2.52
C GLN A 146 35.02 -3.87 -2.82
N PRO A 147 34.97 -4.79 -3.81
CA PRO A 147 33.77 -5.59 -4.03
C PRO A 147 33.62 -6.62 -2.89
N PRO A 148 32.51 -6.63 -2.13
CA PRO A 148 32.25 -7.66 -1.12
C PRO A 148 31.98 -9.05 -1.76
N CYS A 149 31.57 -9.06 -3.04
CA CYS A 149 31.36 -10.28 -3.81
C CYS A 149 32.66 -11.08 -3.97
N GLY A 150 32.65 -12.35 -3.58
CA GLY A 150 33.85 -13.19 -3.53
C GLY A 150 34.57 -13.16 -2.17
N GLY A 151 34.10 -12.34 -1.24
CA GLY A 151 34.64 -12.23 0.12
C GLY A 151 34.44 -13.47 0.99
N LEU A 152 35.03 -13.43 2.18
CA LEU A 152 34.94 -14.50 3.16
C LEU A 152 33.48 -14.76 3.56
N GLY A 153 33.05 -16.02 3.53
CA GLY A 153 31.67 -16.42 3.86
C GLY A 153 30.72 -16.47 2.66
N CYS A 154 31.17 -16.02 1.48
CA CYS A 154 30.43 -16.16 0.24
C CYS A 154 30.71 -17.50 -0.44
N THR A 155 29.69 -18.08 -1.07
CA THR A 155 29.75 -19.42 -1.69
C THR A 155 29.61 -19.39 -3.21
N GLY A 156 29.54 -18.19 -3.80
CA GLY A 156 29.44 -18.02 -5.24
C GLY A 156 30.71 -18.40 -6.00
N ALA A 157 30.61 -18.35 -7.33
CA ALA A 157 31.72 -18.65 -8.25
C ALA A 157 32.97 -17.79 -7.98
N ALA A 158 32.80 -16.50 -7.62
CA ALA A 158 33.91 -15.60 -7.33
C ALA A 158 34.74 -16.10 -6.12
N ALA A 159 34.07 -16.38 -5.00
CA ALA A 159 34.72 -16.88 -3.79
C ALA A 159 35.40 -18.25 -4.03
N THR A 160 34.75 -19.11 -4.82
CA THR A 160 35.29 -20.42 -5.18
C THR A 160 36.57 -20.29 -6.02
N ALA A 161 36.59 -19.38 -7.00
CA ALA A 161 37.75 -19.12 -7.83
C ALA A 161 38.93 -18.55 -7.02
N ASP A 162 38.66 -17.61 -6.11
CA ASP A 162 39.69 -17.03 -5.24
C ASP A 162 40.29 -18.07 -4.28
N LEU A 163 39.45 -18.93 -3.69
CA LEU A 163 39.92 -20.05 -2.85
C LEU A 163 40.78 -21.04 -3.65
N ALA A 164 40.39 -21.35 -4.88
CA ALA A 164 41.16 -22.24 -5.76
C ALA A 164 42.52 -21.64 -6.14
N LEU A 165 42.56 -20.35 -6.47
CA LEU A 165 43.79 -19.61 -6.77
C LEU A 165 44.72 -19.55 -5.55
N GLY A 166 44.17 -19.27 -4.37
CA GLY A 166 44.93 -19.27 -3.11
C GLY A 166 45.57 -20.63 -2.82
N ARG A 167 44.80 -21.72 -2.98
CA ARG A 167 45.33 -23.09 -2.85
C ARG A 167 46.41 -23.39 -3.88
N ALA A 168 46.21 -23.05 -5.15
CA ALA A 168 47.20 -23.28 -6.20
C ALA A 168 48.53 -22.56 -5.92
N ARG A 169 48.48 -21.30 -5.47
CA ARG A 169 49.66 -20.53 -5.07
C ARG A 169 50.36 -21.15 -3.86
N HIS A 170 49.60 -21.59 -2.86
CA HIS A 170 50.16 -22.28 -1.70
C HIS A 170 50.86 -23.57 -2.11
N THR A 171 50.22 -24.42 -2.91
CA THR A 171 50.82 -25.66 -3.43
C THR A 171 52.06 -25.36 -4.28
N GLN A 172 52.06 -24.29 -5.08
CA GLN A 172 53.23 -23.88 -5.85
C GLN A 172 54.41 -23.50 -4.94
N ALA A 173 54.16 -22.76 -3.86
CA ALA A 173 55.20 -22.39 -2.91
C ALA A 173 55.78 -23.61 -2.19
N GLU A 174 54.93 -24.56 -1.78
CA GLU A 174 55.38 -25.83 -1.17
C GLU A 174 56.17 -26.70 -2.15
N LEU A 175 55.76 -26.77 -3.42
CA LEU A 175 56.50 -27.48 -4.47
C LEU A 175 57.90 -26.87 -4.67
N GLN A 176 58.02 -25.54 -4.68
CA GLN A 176 59.32 -24.87 -4.79
C GLN A 176 60.23 -25.18 -3.60
N ARG A 177 59.69 -25.21 -2.38
CA ARG A 177 60.44 -25.61 -1.18
C ARG A 177 60.94 -27.05 -1.29
N ALA A 178 60.06 -27.97 -1.66
CA ALA A 178 60.39 -29.38 -1.84
C ALA A 178 61.47 -29.60 -2.92
N LEU A 179 61.45 -28.81 -4.01
CA LEU A 179 62.48 -28.86 -5.06
C LEU A 179 63.86 -28.41 -4.55
N VAL A 180 63.92 -27.34 -3.75
CA VAL A 180 65.17 -26.86 -3.14
C VAL A 180 65.74 -27.91 -2.17
N GLU A 181 64.89 -28.47 -1.31
CA GLU A 181 65.28 -29.53 -0.38
C GLU A 181 65.76 -30.79 -1.11
N GLY A 182 65.06 -31.20 -2.17
CA GLY A 182 65.45 -32.31 -3.04
C GLY A 182 66.80 -32.10 -3.71
N GLY A 183 67.08 -30.89 -4.22
CA GLY A 183 68.40 -30.52 -4.76
C GLY A 183 69.52 -30.59 -3.72
N GLY A 184 69.23 -30.17 -2.48
CA GLY A 184 70.15 -30.29 -1.35
C GLY A 184 70.45 -31.76 -0.99
N LEU A 185 69.43 -32.61 -0.96
CA LEU A 185 69.55 -34.05 -0.74
C LEU A 185 70.38 -34.72 -1.83
N LEU A 186 70.09 -34.44 -3.11
CA LEU A 186 70.87 -34.97 -4.24
C LEU A 186 72.35 -34.59 -4.15
N SER A 187 72.64 -33.34 -3.78
CA SER A 187 74.00 -32.86 -3.58
C SER A 187 74.71 -33.61 -2.45
N ARG A 188 74.02 -33.84 -1.32
CA ARG A 188 74.55 -34.66 -0.22
C ARG A 188 74.80 -36.11 -0.63
N VAL A 189 73.87 -36.72 -1.38
CA VAL A 189 74.02 -38.10 -1.87
C VAL A 189 75.21 -38.22 -2.83
N ALA A 190 75.38 -37.27 -3.75
CA ALA A 190 76.52 -37.23 -4.65
C ALA A 190 77.85 -37.13 -3.89
N GLU A 191 77.89 -36.27 -2.87
CA GLU A 191 79.05 -36.10 -2.00
C GLU A 191 79.36 -37.37 -1.18
N THR A 192 78.36 -38.00 -0.57
CA THR A 192 78.54 -39.28 0.13
C THR A 192 79.03 -40.37 -0.81
N ARG A 193 78.51 -40.44 -2.05
CA ARG A 193 78.99 -41.40 -3.06
C ARG A 193 80.45 -41.15 -3.43
N ARG A 194 80.87 -39.89 -3.58
CA ARG A 194 82.28 -39.51 -3.82
C ARG A 194 83.17 -39.98 -2.68
N GLN A 195 82.79 -39.68 -1.43
CA GLN A 195 83.53 -40.09 -0.23
C GLN A 195 83.62 -41.62 -0.11
N ALA A 196 82.54 -42.34 -0.39
CA ALA A 196 82.53 -43.80 -0.40
C ALA A 196 83.48 -44.38 -1.46
N GLY A 197 83.53 -43.78 -2.66
CA GLY A 197 84.48 -44.14 -3.71
C GLY A 197 85.94 -43.91 -3.30
N GLU A 198 86.24 -42.79 -2.63
CA GLU A 198 87.58 -42.53 -2.08
C GLU A 198 87.97 -43.52 -0.99
N ALA A 199 87.05 -43.85 -0.09
CA ALA A 199 87.28 -44.86 0.95
C ALA A 199 87.54 -46.24 0.34
N GLN A 200 86.78 -46.63 -0.68
CA GLN A 200 87.01 -47.88 -1.42
C GLN A 200 88.39 -47.91 -2.08
N GLN A 201 88.81 -46.84 -2.76
CA GLN A 201 90.13 -46.75 -3.39
C GLN A 201 91.26 -46.86 -2.35
N ARG A 202 91.12 -46.19 -1.20
CA ARG A 202 92.10 -46.29 -0.11
C ARG A 202 92.16 -47.70 0.48
N ALA A 203 91.01 -48.35 0.67
CA ALA A 203 90.95 -49.73 1.14
C ALA A 203 91.62 -50.70 0.15
N GLN A 204 91.40 -50.51 -1.15
CA GLN A 204 92.05 -51.30 -2.21
C GLN A 204 93.57 -51.09 -2.20
N ALA A 205 94.04 -49.85 -2.12
CA ALA A 205 95.47 -49.55 -2.05
C ALA A 205 96.14 -50.15 -0.80
N ALA A 206 95.43 -50.20 0.33
CA ALA A 206 95.91 -50.85 1.54
C ALA A 206 95.96 -52.39 1.40
N LEU A 207 94.96 -52.99 0.75
CA LEU A 207 94.94 -54.41 0.42
C LEU A 207 96.11 -54.77 -0.52
N ASP A 208 96.31 -54.00 -1.59
CA ASP A 208 97.39 -54.22 -2.55
C ASP A 208 98.77 -54.12 -1.89
N LYS A 209 98.96 -53.18 -0.96
CA LYS A 209 100.18 -53.09 -0.14
C LYS A 209 100.35 -54.24 0.83
N ALA A 210 99.27 -54.82 1.35
CA ALA A 210 99.33 -55.96 2.26
C ALA A 210 99.61 -57.29 1.52
N ASN A 211 99.31 -57.34 0.22
CA ASN A 211 99.55 -58.49 -0.66
C ASN A 211 100.89 -58.42 -1.42
N ALA A 212 101.71 -57.39 -1.17
CA ALA A 212 103.06 -57.22 -1.71
C ALA A 212 104.12 -57.53 -0.65
#